data_AF-A0A1A9I1A8-F1
#
_entry.id   AF-A0A1A9I1A8-F1
#
_cell.length_a   1.000
_cell.length_b   1.000
_cell.length_c   1.000
_cell.angle_alpha   90.00
_cell.angle_beta   90.00
_cell.angle_gamma   90.00
#
_symmetry.space_group_name_H-M   'P 1'
#
loop_
_entity.id
_entity.type
_entity.pdbx_description
1 polymer ?
#
loop_
_entity_poly.entity_id
_entity_poly.type
_entity_poly.pdbx_seq_one_letter_code
_entity_poly.pdbx_strand_id
1 'polypeptide(L)' 'MSNSATQEEKQSLYRKLRITVFPVKPGDPSLVRLGKNTGFIVFFVVAALVSVALLVSVILVL' A
#
# COMPACT_ATOMS: atom_id res chain seq x y z
N MET A 1 12.99 -21.69 -24.18
CA MET A 1 11.60 -21.27 -23.90
C MET A 1 11.44 -20.97 -22.42
N SER A 2 11.06 -19.73 -22.12
CA SER A 2 10.45 -19.13 -20.92
C SER A 2 10.57 -19.82 -19.55
N ASN A 3 11.41 -19.25 -18.67
CA ASN A 3 11.44 -19.48 -17.21
C ASN A 3 11.09 -18.19 -16.43
N SER A 4 10.14 -17.38 -16.92
CA SER A 4 9.78 -16.08 -16.31
C SER A 4 8.55 -16.08 -15.41
N ALA A 5 7.81 -17.19 -15.28
CA ALA A 5 6.54 -17.22 -14.53
C ALA A 5 6.68 -17.24 -13.00
N THR A 6 7.84 -17.61 -12.44
CA THR A 6 8.01 -17.83 -10.98
C THR A 6 8.47 -16.61 -10.18
N GLN A 7 8.85 -15.50 -10.82
CA GLN A 7 9.28 -14.27 -10.13
C GLN A 7 8.17 -13.25 -9.88
N GLU A 8 7.11 -13.23 -10.69
CA GLU A 8 5.98 -12.30 -10.51
C GLU A 8 5.01 -12.72 -9.41
N GLU A 9 4.91 -14.03 -9.14
CA GLU A 9 3.99 -14.59 -8.15
C GLU A 9 4.44 -14.34 -6.70
N LYS A 10 5.74 -14.14 -6.47
CA LYS A 10 6.33 -13.99 -5.13
C LYS A 10 6.39 -12.55 -4.62
N GLN A 11 5.74 -11.60 -5.30
CA GLN A 11 5.52 -10.28 -4.71
C GLN A 11 4.36 -10.38 -3.71
N SER A 12 4.71 -10.32 -2.42
CA SER A 12 3.76 -10.18 -1.31
C SER A 12 2.62 -9.22 -1.69
N LEU A 13 1.37 -9.56 -1.32
CA LEU A 13 0.20 -8.71 -1.58
C LEU A 13 0.41 -7.26 -1.12
N TYR A 14 1.17 -7.08 -0.03
CA TYR A 14 1.59 -5.76 0.46
C TYR A 14 2.44 -4.99 -0.56
N ARG A 15 3.38 -5.68 -1.22
CA ARG A 15 4.22 -5.11 -2.26
C ARG A 15 3.39 -4.74 -3.49
N LYS A 16 2.43 -5.58 -3.90
CA LYS A 16 1.50 -5.27 -4.99
C LYS A 16 0.67 -4.03 -4.67
N LEU A 17 0.04 -3.97 -3.48
CA LEU A 17 -0.72 -2.80 -3.04
C LEU A 17 0.14 -1.53 -3.04
N ARG A 18 1.34 -1.58 -2.48
CA ARG A 18 2.24 -0.43 -2.43
C ARG A 18 2.58 0.07 -3.83
N ILE A 19 2.91 -0.82 -4.76
CA ILE A 19 3.28 -0.45 -6.13
C ILE A 19 2.08 0.13 -6.89
N THR A 20 0.87 -0.38 -6.66
CA THR A 20 -0.36 0.12 -7.30
C THR A 20 -0.76 1.51 -6.78
N VAL A 21 -0.71 1.74 -5.46
CA VAL A 21 -1.19 3.00 -4.86
C VAL A 21 -0.12 4.10 -4.89
N PHE A 22 1.15 3.76 -4.63
CA PHE A 22 2.29 4.69 -4.64
C PHE A 22 3.47 4.09 -5.42
N PRO A 23 3.45 4.11 -6.76
CA PRO A 23 4.51 3.53 -7.58
C PRO A 23 5.83 4.27 -7.38
N VAL A 24 6.81 3.59 -6.81
CA VAL A 24 8.19 4.09 -6.67
C VAL A 24 8.99 3.65 -7.89
N LYS A 25 9.46 4.60 -8.70
CA LYS A 25 10.29 4.30 -9.87
C LYS A 25 11.77 4.30 -9.49
N PRO A 26 12.60 3.43 -10.08
CA PRO A 26 14.04 3.36 -9.77
C PRO A 26 14.83 4.63 -10.16
N GLY A 27 14.25 5.52 -10.97
CA GLY A 27 14.81 6.84 -11.31
C GLY A 27 14.25 8.01 -10.50
N ASP A 28 13.40 7.77 -9.50
CA ASP A 28 12.87 8.85 -8.67
C ASP A 28 13.98 9.44 -7.77
N PRO A 29 14.08 10.78 -7.63
CA PRO A 29 14.97 11.41 -6.66
C PRO A 29 14.73 10.86 -5.26
N SER A 30 15.78 10.73 -4.45
CA SER A 30 15.73 10.18 -3.09
C SER A 30 14.66 10.84 -2.21
N LEU A 31 14.44 12.14 -2.36
CA LEU A 31 13.37 12.92 -1.72
C LEU A 31 11.95 12.48 -2.15
N VAL A 32 11.74 12.27 -3.45
CA VAL A 32 10.44 11.83 -4.00
C VAL A 32 10.14 10.40 -3.57
N ARG A 33 11.16 9.54 -3.53
CA ARG A 33 11.05 8.17 -3.04
C ARG A 33 10.67 8.11 -1.56
N LEU A 34 11.26 8.98 -0.73
CA LEU A 34 10.91 9.10 0.68
C LEU A 34 9.47 9.61 0.85
N GLY A 35 9.08 10.65 0.11
CA GLY A 35 7.73 11.21 0.12
C GLY A 35 6.65 10.18 -0.24
N LYS A 36 6.87 9.38 -1.27
CA LYS A 36 5.95 8.30 -1.67
C LYS A 36 5.82 7.21 -0.59
N ASN A 37 6.92 6.88 0.08
CA ASN A 37 6.90 5.88 1.14
C ASN A 37 6.16 6.39 2.39
N THR A 38 6.39 7.65 2.76
CA THR A 38 5.65 8.34 3.83
C THR A 38 4.17 8.48 3.48
N GLY A 39 3.84 8.85 2.24
CA GLY A 39 2.46 8.95 1.75
C GLY A 39 1.69 7.64 1.87
N PHE A 40 2.33 6.51 1.54
CA PHE A 40 1.73 5.19 1.73
C PHE A 40 1.46 4.86 3.20
N ILE A 41 2.39 5.21 4.11
CA ILE A 41 2.20 5.01 5.56
C ILE A 41 1.03 5.85 6.07
N VAL A 42 0.96 7.13 5.71
CA VAL A 42 -0.13 8.02 6.12
C VAL A 42 -1.47 7.52 5.58
N PHE A 43 -1.52 7.12 4.31
CA PHE A 43 -2.72 6.53 3.71
C PHE A 43 -3.19 5.29 4.49
N PHE A 44 -2.27 4.39 4.82
CA PHE A 44 -2.60 3.18 5.56
C PHE A 44 -3.15 3.49 6.96
N VAL A 45 -2.55 4.43 7.68
CA VAL A 45 -3.01 4.86 9.01
C VAL A 45 -4.41 5.48 8.93
N VAL A 46 -4.66 6.38 7.98
CA VAL A 46 -5.97 7.00 7.80
C VAL A 46 -7.03 5.96 7.44
N ALA A 47 -6.72 5.06 6.49
CA ALA A 47 -7.64 3.99 6.10
C ALA A 47 -7.98 3.06 7.28
N ALA A 48 -6.98 2.74 8.11
CA ALA A 48 -7.20 1.95 9.33
C ALA A 48 -8.10 2.69 10.33
N LEU A 49 -7.85 3.98 10.60
CA LEU A 49 -8.66 4.79 11.51
C LEU A 49 -10.12 4.91 11.03
N VAL A 50 -10.32 5.14 9.74
CA VAL A 50 -11.67 5.19 9.13
C VAL A 50 -12.36 3.83 9.28
N SER A 51 -11.65 2.74 9.02
CA SER A 51 -12.22 1.39 9.14
C SER A 51 -12.65 1.10 10.58
N VAL A 52 -11.83 1.47 11.56
CA VAL A 52 -12.16 1.35 12.99
C VAL A 52 -13.36 2.22 13.36
N ALA A 53 -13.38 3.48 12.91
CA ALA A 53 -14.48 4.40 13.19
C ALA A 53 -15.81 3.87 12.63
N LEU A 54 -15.82 3.30 11.42
CA LEU A 54 -16.99 2.67 10.84
C LEU A 54 -17.44 1.46 11.66
N LEU A 55 -16.51 0.62 12.10
CA LEU A 55 -16.81 -0.56 12.91
C LEU A 55 -17.44 -0.18 14.25
N VAL A 56 -16.89 0.83 14.92
CA VAL A 56 -17.46 1.40 16.16
C VAL A 56 -18.83 2.01 15.90
N SER A 57 -19.00 2.75 14.80
CA SER A 57 -20.29 3.33 14.44
C SER A 57 -21.37 2.27 14.23
N VAL A 58 -21.04 1.14 13.60
CA VAL A 58 -21.97 0.02 13.43
C VAL A 58 -22.33 -0.59 14.78
N ILE A 59 -21.34 -0.82 15.65
CA ILE A 59 -21.58 -1.39 17.00
C ILE A 59 -22.45 -0.48 17.86
N LEU A 60 -22.27 0.84 17.81
CA LEU A 60 -23.05 1.79 18.60
C LEU A 60 -24.48 2.01 18.07
N VAL A 61 -24.71 1.74 16.79
CA VAL A 61 -26.03 1.86 16.15
C VAL A 61 -26.88 0.59 16.34
N LEU A 62 -26.24 -0.58 16.46
CA LEU A 62 -26.89 -1.87 16.70
C LEU A 62 -27.39 -2.00 18.15
#